data_AF-R1BX43-F1
#
_entry.id   AF-R1BX43-F1
#
_cell.length_a   1.000
_cell.length_b   1.000
_cell.length_c   1.000
_cell.angle_alpha   90.00
_cell.angle_beta   90.00
_cell.angle_gamma   90.00
#
_symmetry.space_group_name_H-M   'P 1'
#
loop_
_entity.id
_entity.type
_entity.pdbx_description
1 polymer ?
#
loop_
_entity_poly.entity_id
_entity_poly.type
_entity_poly.pdbx_seq_one_letter_code
_entity_poly.pdbx_strand_id
1 'polypeptide(L)'
;MASIVLDQRERIVAVNSAWTRLCGFSANEALGSSPKLLQGPKTDTREARAFAEACRLGSASTTLTNYRKDGSPFTHRIRSRRVLDASGRVYYLSEGREVHGGPAGR
;
A
#
# COMPACT_ATOMS: atom_id res chain seq x y z
N MET A 1 -9.69 -7.29 5.08
CA MET A 1 -8.54 -6.38 4.95
C MET A 1 -8.56 -5.78 3.55
N ALA A 2 -8.12 -4.53 3.39
CA ALA A 2 -7.90 -3.94 2.06
C ALA A 2 -6.64 -4.57 1.46
N SER A 3 -6.68 -4.94 0.18
CA SER A 3 -5.55 -5.64 -0.46
C SER A 3 -5.27 -5.08 -1.85
N ILE A 4 -3.98 -4.96 -2.18
CA ILE A 4 -3.48 -4.64 -3.51
C ILE A 4 -2.36 -5.60 -3.90
N VAL A 5 -2.20 -5.82 -5.20
CA VAL A 5 -1.08 -6.54 -5.78
C VAL A 5 -0.29 -5.57 -6.65
N LEU A 6 1.02 -5.54 -6.45
CA LEU A 6 1.95 -4.77 -7.27
C LEU A 6 2.80 -5.71 -8.12
N ASP A 7 3.12 -5.30 -9.34
CA ASP A 7 4.17 -5.95 -10.14
C ASP A 7 5.58 -5.56 -9.65
N GLN A 8 6.61 -6.13 -10.28
CA GLN A 8 8.02 -5.84 -10.02
C GLN A 8 8.45 -4.38 -10.27
N ARG A 9 7.60 -3.58 -10.94
CA ARG A 9 7.81 -2.14 -11.21
C ARG A 9 6.98 -1.27 -10.25
N GLU A 10 6.43 -1.88 -9.20
CA GLU A 10 5.57 -1.22 -8.21
C GLU A 10 4.31 -0.60 -8.83
N ARG A 11 3.77 -1.22 -9.88
CA ARG A 11 2.49 -0.84 -10.50
C ARG A 11 1.38 -1.73 -9.99
N ILE A 12 0.24 -1.13 -9.65
CA ILE A 12 -0.93 -1.85 -9.18
C ILE A 12 -1.50 -2.70 -10.32
N VAL A 13 -1.62 -4.01 -10.10
CA VAL A 13 -2.20 -4.95 -11.07
C VAL A 13 -3.50 -5.58 -10.57
N ALA A 14 -3.79 -5.47 -9.27
CA ALA A 14 -5.07 -5.86 -8.71
C ALA A 14 -5.36 -5.09 -7.43
N VAL A 15 -6.64 -4.84 -7.16
CA VAL A 15 -7.15 -4.31 -5.90
C VAL A 15 -8.43 -5.06 -5.53
N ASN A 16 -8.73 -5.20 -4.24
CA ASN A 16 -10.01 -5.75 -3.81
C ASN A 16 -11.04 -4.64 -3.49
N SER A 17 -12.29 -5.03 -3.33
CA SER A 17 -13.37 -4.07 -3.04
C SER A 17 -13.20 -3.34 -1.70
N ALA A 18 -12.54 -3.96 -0.72
CA ALA A 18 -12.23 -3.33 0.55
C ALA A 18 -11.20 -2.19 0.39
N TRP A 19 -10.22 -2.34 -0.50
CA TRP A 19 -9.28 -1.27 -0.82
C TRP A 19 -9.97 -0.11 -1.53
N THR A 20 -10.85 -0.38 -2.50
CA THR A 20 -11.65 0.67 -3.15
C THR A 20 -12.51 1.43 -2.15
N ARG A 21 -13.18 0.76 -1.21
CA ARG A 21 -13.95 1.41 -0.15
C ARG A 21 -13.09 2.24 0.80
N LEU A 22 -11.91 1.72 1.19
CA LEU A 22 -11.01 2.42 2.12
C LEU A 22 -10.38 3.65 1.47
N CYS A 23 -9.88 3.52 0.24
CA CYS A 23 -9.06 4.55 -0.41
C CYS A 23 -9.89 5.50 -1.29
N GLY A 24 -11.12 5.14 -1.66
CA GLY A 24 -12.01 5.97 -2.48
C GLY A 24 -11.69 5.96 -3.99
N PHE A 25 -10.73 5.15 -4.43
CA PHE A 25 -10.41 4.97 -5.86
C PHE A 25 -11.09 3.72 -6.41
N SER A 26 -11.66 3.85 -7.61
CA SER A 26 -12.13 2.67 -8.36
C SER A 26 -10.95 1.79 -8.78
N ALA A 27 -11.23 0.52 -9.09
CA ALA A 27 -10.21 -0.38 -9.61
C ALA A 27 -9.56 0.16 -10.89
N ASN A 28 -10.35 0.71 -11.82
CA ASN A 28 -9.85 1.26 -13.09
C ASN A 28 -8.89 2.45 -12.89
N GLU A 29 -9.13 3.30 -11.89
CA GLU A 29 -8.23 4.42 -11.57
C GLU A 29 -6.92 3.95 -10.91
N ALA A 30 -7.00 2.85 -10.14
CA ALA A 30 -5.86 2.30 -9.44
C ALA A 30 -4.96 1.46 -10.36
N LEU A 31 -5.56 0.69 -11.27
CA LEU A 31 -4.83 -0.22 -12.15
C LEU A 31 -3.79 0.51 -13.00
N GLY A 32 -2.60 -0.08 -13.04
CA GLY A 32 -1.46 0.49 -13.70
C GLY A 32 -0.86 1.68 -12.96
N SER A 33 -1.42 2.23 -11.88
CA SER A 33 -0.85 3.37 -11.14
C SER A 33 0.19 2.95 -10.09
N SER A 34 0.95 3.92 -9.58
CA SER A 34 1.84 3.70 -8.43
C SER A 34 1.07 3.82 -7.11
N PRO A 35 1.31 2.99 -6.08
CA PRO A 35 0.68 3.13 -4.76
C PRO A 35 0.99 4.46 -4.07
N LYS A 36 1.94 5.23 -4.59
CA LYS A 36 2.19 6.63 -4.19
C LYS A 36 0.97 7.54 -4.35
N LEU A 37 -0.05 7.14 -5.12
CA LEU A 37 -1.34 7.83 -5.19
C LEU A 37 -2.01 8.01 -3.81
N LEU A 38 -1.66 7.18 -2.82
CA LEU A 38 -2.15 7.27 -1.44
C LEU A 38 -1.29 8.18 -0.55
N GLN A 39 -0.19 8.74 -1.04
CA GLN A 39 0.69 9.61 -0.26
C GLN A 39 0.24 11.07 -0.34
N GLY A 40 0.52 11.84 0.69
CA GLY A 40 0.19 13.26 0.74
C GLY A 40 1.06 14.02 1.76
N PRO A 41 0.67 15.23 2.15
CA PRO A 41 1.54 16.16 2.90
C PRO A 41 2.14 15.62 4.20
N LYS A 42 1.41 14.74 4.91
CA LYS A 42 1.84 14.15 6.20
C LYS A 42 2.40 12.73 6.07
N THR A 43 2.59 12.22 4.85
CA THR A 43 3.22 10.93 4.64
C THR A 43 4.71 11.03 4.92
N ASP A 44 5.24 10.19 5.81
CA ASP A 44 6.69 10.01 5.94
C ASP A 44 7.23 9.27 4.71
N THR A 45 7.80 10.02 3.78
CA THR A 45 8.34 9.48 2.53
C THR A 45 9.63 8.68 2.74
N ARG A 46 10.36 8.91 3.83
CA ARG A 46 11.55 8.12 4.18
C ARG A 46 11.13 6.74 4.64
N GLU A 47 10.16 6.66 5.55
CA GLU A 47 9.58 5.40 6.01
C GLU A 47 8.93 4.63 4.85
N ALA A 48 8.17 5.32 3.98
CA ALA A 48 7.56 4.69 2.81
C ALA A 48 8.61 4.09 1.86
N ARG A 49 9.74 4.77 1.65
CA ARG A 49 10.86 4.25 0.85
C ARG A 49 11.53 3.07 1.53
N ALA A 50 11.82 3.16 2.82
CA ALA A 50 12.42 2.08 3.59
C ALA A 50 11.55 0.82 3.57
N PHE A 51 10.23 0.98 3.70
CA PHE A 51 9.26 -0.09 3.56
C PHE A 51 9.30 -0.74 2.18
N ALA A 52 9.32 0.05 1.10
CA ALA A 52 9.40 -0.47 -0.27
C ALA A 52 10.69 -1.30 -0.50
N GLU A 53 11.84 -0.81 -0.02
CA GLU A 53 13.10 -1.56 -0.11
C GLU A 53 13.04 -2.86 0.71
N ALA A 54 12.51 -2.82 1.94
CA ALA A 54 12.36 -4.01 2.77
C ALA A 54 11.42 -5.06 2.15
N CYS A 55 10.39 -4.65 1.41
CA CYS A 55 9.52 -5.57 0.67
C CYS A 55 10.28 -6.35 -0.41
N ARG A 56 11.33 -5.77 -1.02
CA ARG A 56 12.15 -6.45 -2.02
C ARG A 56 12.93 -7.63 -1.42
N LEU A 57 13.24 -7.57 -0.13
CA LEU A 57 13.98 -8.61 0.60
C LEU A 57 13.08 -9.76 1.11
N GLY A 58 11.75 -9.60 1.09
CA GLY A 58 10.84 -10.62 1.58
C GLY A 58 9.51 -10.05 2.03
N SER A 59 9.31 -9.92 3.34
CA SER A 59 8.12 -9.30 3.91
C SER A 59 8.46 -8.17 4.86
N ALA A 60 7.67 -7.11 4.82
CA ALA A 60 7.81 -5.96 5.70
C ALA A 60 6.43 -5.50 6.18
N SER A 61 6.41 -4.68 7.24
CA SER A 61 5.22 -3.97 7.69
C SER A 61 5.57 -2.57 8.14
N THR A 62 4.68 -1.61 7.92
CA THR A 62 4.83 -0.23 8.37
C THR A 62 3.47 0.37 8.74
N THR A 63 3.49 1.55 9.34
CA THR A 63 2.31 2.40 9.54
C THR A 63 2.59 3.76 8.94
N LEU A 64 1.80 4.18 7.95
CA LEU A 64 1.96 5.46 7.26
C LEU A 64 0.68 6.29 7.35
N THR A 65 0.82 7.61 7.29
CA THR A 65 -0.31 8.47 6.93
C THR A 65 -0.54 8.34 5.42
N ASN A 66 -1.73 7.91 5.04
CA ASN A 66 -2.19 7.87 3.65
C ASN A 66 -3.42 8.75 3.47
N TYR A 67 -3.77 9.01 2.22
CA TYR A 67 -4.83 9.90 1.82
C TYR A 67 -5.80 9.15 0.91
N ARG A 68 -7.09 9.31 1.17
CA ARG A 68 -8.14 8.85 0.26
C ARG A 68 -8.20 9.77 -0.95
N LYS A 69 -8.94 9.37 -1.98
CA LYS A 69 -9.17 10.17 -3.19
C LYS A 69 -9.70 11.59 -2.89
N ASP A 70 -10.53 11.73 -1.86
CA ASP A 70 -11.09 13.02 -1.42
C ASP A 70 -10.10 13.89 -0.62
N GLY A 71 -8.88 13.42 -0.39
CA GLY A 71 -7.86 14.11 0.39
C GLY A 71 -7.97 13.92 1.90
N SER A 72 -8.92 13.11 2.40
CA SER A 72 -8.99 12.80 3.83
C SER A 72 -7.82 11.90 4.25
N PRO A 73 -7.07 12.26 5.32
CA PRO A 73 -5.98 11.43 5.80
C PRO A 73 -6.51 10.25 6.62
N PHE A 74 -5.76 9.15 6.62
CA PHE A 74 -5.96 8.01 7.52
C PHE A 74 -4.63 7.35 7.89
N THR A 75 -4.58 6.76 9.08
CA THR A 75 -3.43 5.98 9.52
C THR A 75 -3.53 4.56 8.97
N HIS A 76 -2.66 4.23 8.03
CA HIS A 76 -2.67 2.97 7.30
C HIS A 76 -1.60 2.04 7.84
N ARG A 77 -2.02 0.97 8.53
CA ARG A 77 -1.11 -0.13 8.90
C ARG A 77 -1.08 -1.14 7.76
N ILE A 78 0.09 -1.34 7.18
CA ILE A 78 0.29 -2.12 5.95
C ILE A 78 1.30 -3.22 6.23
N ARG A 79 1.04 -4.41 5.70
CA ARG A 79 2.02 -5.49 5.57
C ARG A 79 2.09 -5.88 4.10
N SER A 80 3.31 -6.06 3.59
CA SER A 80 3.53 -6.53 2.23
C SER A 80 4.49 -7.71 2.23
N ARG A 81 4.28 -8.62 1.28
CA ARG A 81 5.15 -9.78 1.05
C ARG A 81 5.42 -9.96 -0.43
N ARG A 82 6.68 -10.26 -0.74
CA ARG A 82 7.14 -10.71 -2.04
C ARG A 82 6.58 -12.10 -2.32
N VAL A 83 5.95 -12.28 -3.47
CA VAL A 83 5.44 -13.56 -3.98
C VAL A 83 5.92 -13.78 -5.40
N LEU A 84 6.03 -15.03 -5.80
CA LEU A 84 6.40 -15.44 -7.15
C LEU A 84 5.19 -16.11 -7.81
N ASP A 85 4.96 -15.82 -9.08
CA ASP A 85 4.03 -16.62 -9.88
C ASP A 85 4.70 -17.91 -10.39
N ALA A 86 3.94 -18.73 -11.14
CA ALA A 86 4.44 -19.98 -11.69
C ALA A 86 5.59 -19.81 -12.71
N SER A 87 5.76 -18.61 -13.28
CA SER A 87 6.85 -18.27 -14.20
C SER A 87 8.06 -17.64 -13.50
N GLY A 88 8.02 -17.50 -12.17
CA GLY A 88 9.07 -16.83 -11.40
C GLY A 88 9.01 -15.31 -11.43
N ARG A 89 7.93 -14.70 -11.95
CA ARG A 89 7.76 -13.24 -11.91
C ARG A 89 7.43 -12.79 -10.50
N VAL A 90 7.99 -11.64 -10.14
CA VAL A 90 7.84 -11.07 -8.80
C VAL A 90 6.60 -10.21 -8.73
N TYR A 91 5.82 -10.44 -7.68
CA TYR A 91 4.72 -9.59 -7.26
C TYR A 91 4.83 -9.26 -5.78
N TYR A 92 4.13 -8.22 -5.36
CA TYR A 92 4.01 -7.84 -3.95
C TYR A 92 2.54 -7.84 -3.56
N LEU A 93 2.16 -8.76 -2.68
CA LEU A 93 0.83 -8.76 -2.07
C LEU A 93 0.87 -7.90 -0.82
N SER A 94 0.17 -6.76 -0.87
CA SER A 94 0.06 -5.83 0.25
C SER A 94 -1.34 -5.84 0.82
N GLU A 95 -1.44 -5.95 2.13
CA GLU A 95 -2.69 -5.95 2.88
C GLU A 95 -2.63 -4.88 3.96
N GLY A 96 -3.73 -4.19 4.17
CA GLY A 96 -3.77 -3.10 5.12
C GLY A 96 -5.16 -2.82 5.68
N ARG A 97 -5.14 -1.99 6.72
CA ARG A 97 -6.33 -1.45 7.38
C ARG A 97 -6.04 -0.05 7.91
N GLU A 98 -7.11 0.73 7.98
CA GLU A 98 -7.12 1.91 8.83
C GLU A 98 -7.03 1.50 10.30
N VAL A 99 -6.25 2.23 11.07
CA VAL A 99 -6.19 2.10 12.52
C VAL A 99 -6.58 3.42 13.16
N HIS A 100 -7.45 3.35 14.17
CA HIS A 100 -7.88 4.48 14.97
C HIS A 100 -7.12 4.45 16.30
N GLY A 101 -6.54 5.59 16.69
CA GLY A 101 -5.49 5.65 17.71
C GLY A 101 -4.14 5.79 17.02
N GLY A 102 -3.55 6.98 17.14
CA GLY A 102 -2.28 7.33 16.50
C GLY A 102 -1.16 6.36 16.87
N PRO A 103 0.01 6.44 16.20
CA PRO A 103 1.16 5.66 16.63
C PRO A 103 1.35 5.90 18.13
N ALA A 104 1.34 4.82 18.92
CA ALA A 104 1.90 4.87 20.27
C ALA A 104 3.22 5.63 20.13
N GLY A 105 3.33 6.75 20.86
CA GLY A 105 4.49 7.62 20.80
C GLY A 105 5.77 6.79 20.79
N ARG A 106 6.66 7.10 19.86
CA ARG A 106 8.07 6.79 20.07
C ARG A 106 8.61 7.80 21.06
#